data_AF-A0A976M9Z8-F1
#
_entry.id   AF-A0A976M9Z8-F1
#
_cell.length_a   1.000
_cell.length_b   1.000
_cell.length_c   1.000
_cell.angle_alpha   90.00
_cell.angle_beta   90.00
_cell.angle_gamma   90.00
#
_symmetry.space_group_name_H-M   'P 1'
#
loop_
_entity.id
_entity.type
_entity.pdbx_description
1 polymer ?
#
loop_
_entity_poly.entity_id
_entity_poly.type
_entity_poly.pdbx_seq_one_letter_code
_entity_poly.pdbx_strand_id
1 'polypeptide(L)'
;MEEESPCSNFTAVILAGGNSNNFSFLTDTVPKPLIKLSGKSILHHLLHNLLSSGFKDLVIVTNKQAYSQVEEHAKCCISLLNQELIAQPSVSVYPVEDQGTTDVLNGLSAYVTRDFVVVPCDLYGPFDFKAFVNEHSRSSRLCTIALLDPTHGSGSTGAKATPKGGSSASKGASSASAAATSMNVCLGGNEYEDWSYKYKVVTTINEYNSCILGLVQQIALDNGDPYELYKWHFPKNQKCVLRKNLVDLHVYAFSRLVFDVTTNESLLNSSIRVG
;
A
#
# COMPACT_ATOMS: atom_id res chain seq x y z
N MET A 1 28.51 14.07 6.00
CA MET A 1 27.20 14.61 5.58
C MET A 1 26.22 13.47 5.71
N GLU A 2 25.34 13.51 6.70
CA GLU A 2 24.21 12.57 6.72
C GLU A 2 23.30 12.96 5.55
N GLU A 3 23.19 12.09 4.54
CA GLU A 3 22.21 12.29 3.47
C GLU A 3 20.82 12.28 4.11
N GLU A 4 20.09 13.39 3.99
CA GLU A 4 18.68 13.40 4.36
C GLU A 4 17.94 12.31 3.56
N SER A 5 17.17 11.48 4.25
CA SER A 5 16.41 10.42 3.60
C SER A 5 15.43 11.03 2.59
N PRO A 6 15.29 10.47 1.37
CA PRO A 6 14.42 11.01 0.32
C PRO A 6 12.96 11.15 0.76
N CYS A 7 12.53 10.29 1.69
CA CYS A 7 11.20 10.31 2.30
C CYS A 7 10.90 11.59 3.08
N SER A 8 11.90 12.38 3.52
CA SER A 8 11.66 13.66 4.22
C SER A 8 11.02 14.73 3.34
N ASN A 9 11.14 14.58 2.01
CA ASN A 9 10.55 15.48 1.03
C ASN A 9 9.11 15.11 0.66
N PHE A 10 8.61 13.99 1.18
CA PHE A 10 7.28 13.48 0.88
C PHE A 10 6.35 13.60 2.10
N THR A 11 5.08 13.86 1.83
CA THR A 11 4.02 13.73 2.83
C THR A 11 3.45 12.31 2.79
N ALA A 12 3.39 11.62 3.92
CA ALA A 12 2.74 10.31 3.99
C ALA A 12 1.28 10.47 4.45
N VAL A 13 0.36 10.18 3.54
CA VAL A 13 -1.10 10.20 3.72
C VAL A 13 -1.57 8.78 4.07
N ILE A 14 -2.15 8.62 5.25
CA ILE A 14 -2.66 7.35 5.77
C ILE A 14 -4.19 7.37 5.65
N LEU A 15 -4.75 6.42 4.89
CA LEU A 15 -6.20 6.26 4.74
C LEU A 15 -6.75 5.32 5.81
N ALA A 16 -7.43 5.90 6.79
CA ALA A 16 -7.99 5.26 7.97
C ALA A 16 -9.54 5.33 8.05
N GLY A 17 -10.20 5.94 7.06
CA GLY A 17 -11.66 6.14 7.00
C GLY A 17 -12.46 5.11 6.19
N GLY A 18 -11.84 4.07 5.63
CA GLY A 18 -12.60 3.08 4.86
C GLY A 18 -13.47 2.20 5.76
N ASN A 19 -14.77 2.10 5.45
CA ASN A 19 -15.64 1.05 6.01
C ASN A 19 -15.12 -0.32 5.57
N SER A 20 -14.45 -1.04 6.47
CA SER A 20 -13.99 -2.39 6.18
C SER A 20 -15.13 -3.38 6.37
N ASN A 21 -15.85 -3.69 5.29
CA ASN A 21 -16.82 -4.80 5.28
C ASN A 21 -16.19 -6.14 5.72
N ASN A 22 -14.87 -6.29 5.56
CA ASN A 22 -14.14 -7.50 5.96
C ASN A 22 -13.91 -7.64 7.48
N PHE A 23 -14.12 -6.58 8.29
CA PHE A 23 -13.91 -6.58 9.75
C PHE A 23 -15.14 -6.08 10.53
N SER A 24 -16.33 -6.04 9.90
CA SER A 24 -17.56 -5.45 10.47
C SER A 24 -17.78 -5.80 11.95
N PHE A 25 -17.61 -7.07 12.35
CA PHE A 25 -17.79 -7.50 13.73
C PHE A 25 -16.85 -6.82 14.75
N LEU A 26 -15.61 -6.51 14.36
CA LEU A 26 -14.63 -5.83 15.22
C LEU A 26 -14.76 -4.30 15.11
N THR A 27 -15.08 -3.80 13.92
CA THR A 27 -15.08 -2.36 13.63
C THR A 27 -16.32 -1.62 14.08
N ASP A 28 -17.39 -2.33 14.45
CA ASP A 28 -18.61 -1.74 15.04
C ASP A 28 -18.33 -1.10 16.42
N THR A 29 -17.29 -1.55 17.11
CA THR A 29 -16.93 -1.05 18.46
C THR A 29 -15.59 -0.34 18.51
N VAL A 30 -14.62 -0.76 17.70
CA VAL A 30 -13.26 -0.19 17.69
C VAL A 30 -12.87 0.20 16.27
N PRO A 31 -12.52 1.48 16.01
CA PRO A 31 -12.04 1.90 14.70
C PRO A 31 -10.90 1.02 14.19
N LYS A 32 -10.91 0.67 12.89
CA LYS A 32 -9.90 -0.20 12.25
C LYS A 32 -8.43 0.17 12.59
N PRO A 33 -8.02 1.45 12.61
CA PRO A 33 -6.64 1.83 12.93
C PRO A 33 -6.20 1.46 14.36
N LEU A 34 -7.16 1.29 15.27
CA LEU A 34 -6.96 1.03 16.69
C LEU A 34 -6.97 -0.46 17.05
N ILE A 35 -7.30 -1.33 16.09
CA ILE A 35 -7.20 -2.78 16.25
C ILE A 35 -5.77 -3.15 16.66
N LYS A 36 -5.62 -4.01 17.66
CA LYS A 36 -4.31 -4.39 18.21
C LYS A 36 -3.80 -5.69 17.58
N LEU A 37 -2.56 -5.65 17.10
CA LEU A 37 -1.78 -6.80 16.65
C LEU A 37 -0.53 -6.90 17.52
N SER A 38 -0.34 -8.06 18.17
CA SER A 38 0.79 -8.32 19.07
C SER A 38 1.00 -7.23 20.14
N GLY A 39 -0.10 -6.74 20.72
CA GLY A 39 -0.10 -5.75 21.81
C GLY A 39 0.01 -4.27 21.39
N LYS A 40 0.28 -3.98 20.11
CA LYS A 40 0.36 -2.63 19.53
C LYS A 40 -0.74 -2.43 18.49
N SER A 41 -1.22 -1.20 18.26
CA SER A 41 -2.24 -0.98 17.24
C SER A 41 -1.69 -1.13 15.82
N ILE A 42 -2.54 -1.41 14.83
CA ILE A 42 -2.16 -1.41 13.41
C ILE A 42 -1.54 -0.05 13.04
N LEU A 43 -2.17 1.04 13.47
CA LEU A 43 -1.65 2.39 13.23
C LEU A 43 -0.22 2.57 13.80
N HIS A 44 0.08 2.01 14.98
CA HIS A 44 1.42 2.10 15.56
C HIS A 44 2.47 1.41 14.69
N HIS A 45 2.18 0.21 14.17
CA HIS A 45 3.10 -0.52 13.29
C HIS A 45 3.36 0.24 12.00
N LEU A 46 2.31 0.81 11.40
CA LEU A 46 2.44 1.62 10.19
C LEU A 46 3.24 2.91 10.44
N LEU A 47 2.93 3.64 11.51
CA LEU A 47 3.67 4.84 11.91
C LEU A 47 5.14 4.52 12.17
N HIS A 48 5.43 3.43 12.87
CA HIS A 48 6.81 2.99 13.09
C HIS A 48 7.54 2.76 11.76
N ASN A 49 6.94 2.06 10.79
CA ASN A 49 7.57 1.81 9.50
C ASN A 49 7.80 3.10 8.69
N LEU A 50 6.84 4.02 8.67
CA LEU A 50 6.96 5.32 8.01
C LEU A 50 8.06 6.18 8.65
N LEU A 51 8.07 6.31 9.98
CA LEU A 51 9.08 7.10 10.69
C LEU A 51 10.48 6.50 10.53
N SER A 52 10.61 5.17 10.63
CA SER A 52 11.87 4.47 10.39
C SER A 52 12.38 4.65 8.94
N SER A 53 11.45 4.86 8.00
CA SER A 53 11.76 5.17 6.61
C SER A 53 12.21 6.63 6.40
N GLY A 54 11.99 7.51 7.38
CA GLY A 54 12.42 8.90 7.34
C GLY A 54 11.35 9.91 6.94
N PHE A 55 10.06 9.53 6.96
CA PHE A 55 8.97 10.50 6.77
C PHE A 55 8.90 11.46 7.96
N LYS A 56 8.78 12.75 7.66
CA LYS A 56 8.62 13.82 8.67
C LYS A 56 7.20 14.38 8.71
N ASP A 57 6.49 14.40 7.59
CA ASP A 57 5.12 14.92 7.49
C ASP A 57 4.12 13.78 7.29
N LEU A 58 3.23 13.60 8.26
CA LEU A 58 2.22 12.55 8.28
C LEU A 58 0.82 13.16 8.33
N VAL A 59 -0.05 12.69 7.45
CA VAL A 59 -1.45 13.10 7.37
C VAL A 59 -2.32 11.87 7.51
N ILE A 60 -3.18 11.82 8.52
CA ILE A 60 -4.10 10.68 8.74
C ILE A 60 -5.51 11.14 8.37
N VAL A 61 -6.13 10.47 7.40
CA VAL A 61 -7.52 10.72 7.03
C VAL A 61 -8.40 9.64 7.64
N THR A 62 -9.37 10.04 8.46
CA THR A 62 -10.27 9.12 9.18
C THR A 62 -11.72 9.60 9.10
N ASN A 63 -12.67 8.75 9.47
CA ASN A 63 -14.08 9.15 9.53
C ASN A 63 -14.34 10.05 10.74
N LYS A 64 -15.33 10.94 10.61
CA LYS A 64 -15.76 11.85 11.68
C LYS A 64 -16.00 11.16 13.03
N GLN A 65 -16.60 9.96 13.01
CA GLN A 65 -16.93 9.22 14.23
C GLN A 65 -15.68 8.71 14.97
N ALA A 66 -14.64 8.33 14.23
CA ALA A 66 -13.39 7.80 14.78
C ALA A 66 -12.34 8.88 15.05
N TYR A 67 -12.56 10.11 14.58
CA TYR A 67 -11.60 11.21 14.60
C TYR A 67 -10.93 11.41 15.97
N SER A 68 -11.71 11.65 17.03
CA SER A 68 -11.15 11.96 18.35
C SER A 68 -10.28 10.83 18.91
N GLN A 69 -10.73 9.58 18.73
CA GLN A 69 -9.99 8.40 19.22
C GLN A 69 -8.70 8.18 18.43
N VAL A 70 -8.74 8.36 17.10
CA VAL A 70 -7.58 8.22 16.22
C VAL A 70 -6.57 9.34 16.48
N GLU A 71 -7.02 10.57 16.68
CA GLU A 71 -6.15 11.71 16.97
C GLU A 71 -5.39 11.53 18.28
N GLU A 72 -6.08 11.18 19.36
CA GLU A 72 -5.47 10.93 20.67
C GLU A 72 -4.47 9.77 20.60
N HIS A 73 -4.87 8.66 19.97
CA HIS A 73 -4.02 7.48 19.85
C HIS A 73 -2.80 7.72 18.95
N ALA A 74 -2.94 8.49 17.87
CA ALA A 74 -1.82 8.88 17.01
C ALA A 74 -0.81 9.71 17.78
N LYS A 75 -1.25 10.73 18.55
CA LYS A 75 -0.35 11.55 19.40
C LYS A 75 0.40 10.69 20.41
N CYS A 76 -0.29 9.74 21.06
CA CYS A 76 0.33 8.79 21.99
C CYS A 76 1.39 7.93 21.29
N CYS A 77 1.07 7.35 20.13
CA CYS A 77 2.02 6.54 19.36
C CYS A 77 3.27 7.33 18.95
N ILE A 78 3.10 8.55 18.46
CA ILE A 78 4.21 9.41 18.05
C ILE A 78 5.10 9.77 19.24
N SER A 79 4.51 10.08 20.40
CA SER A 79 5.30 10.35 21.62
C SER A 79 6.21 9.18 21.98
N LEU A 80 5.70 7.95 21.91
CA LEU A 80 6.48 6.73 22.17
C LEU A 80 7.56 6.51 21.10
N LEU A 81 7.21 6.64 19.83
CA LEU A 81 8.12 6.40 18.70
C LEU A 81 9.21 7.48 18.60
N ASN A 82 8.94 8.72 19.02
CA ASN A 82 9.93 9.78 19.03
C ASN A 82 11.06 9.51 20.04
N GLN A 83 10.75 8.87 21.17
CA GLN A 83 11.77 8.43 22.14
C GLN A 83 12.65 7.32 21.56
N GLU A 84 12.09 6.47 20.70
CA GLU A 84 12.78 5.32 20.10
C GLU A 84 13.62 5.72 18.87
N LEU A 85 13.07 6.56 17.99
CA LEU A 85 13.63 6.85 16.66
C LEU A 85 14.31 8.22 16.54
N ILE A 86 14.27 9.07 17.59
CA ILE A 86 14.81 10.45 17.58
C ILE A 86 14.27 11.25 16.38
N ALA A 87 13.01 11.03 16.03
CA ALA A 87 12.31 11.78 14.99
C ALA A 87 11.42 12.87 15.62
N GLN A 88 11.22 13.97 14.90
CA GLN A 88 10.22 14.99 15.24
C GLN A 88 9.22 15.14 14.07
N PRO A 89 8.33 14.15 13.87
CA PRO A 89 7.36 14.21 12.81
C PRO A 89 6.21 15.18 13.13
N SER A 90 5.73 15.87 12.11
CA SER A 90 4.46 16.59 12.12
C SER A 90 3.34 15.60 11.79
N VAL A 91 2.32 15.51 12.64
CA VAL A 91 1.15 14.66 12.40
C VAL A 91 -0.12 15.48 12.47
N SER A 92 -0.90 15.45 11.39
CA SER A 92 -2.24 16.02 11.33
C SER A 92 -3.26 14.92 11.04
N VAL A 93 -4.42 15.02 11.70
CA VAL A 93 -5.54 14.10 11.48
C VAL A 93 -6.69 14.90 10.90
N TYR A 94 -7.33 14.39 9.86
CA TYR A 94 -8.46 15.03 9.20
C TYR A 94 -9.68 14.12 9.18
N PRO A 95 -10.84 14.62 9.63
CA PRO A 95 -12.09 13.92 9.48
C PRO A 95 -12.63 14.12 8.06
N VAL A 96 -12.99 13.04 7.37
CA VAL A 96 -13.72 13.09 6.09
C VAL A 96 -15.11 12.47 6.28
N GLU A 97 -16.10 13.03 5.58
CA GLU A 97 -17.43 12.40 5.45
C GLU A 97 -17.32 11.24 4.46
N ASP A 98 -18.05 10.15 4.68
CA ASP A 98 -18.00 8.90 3.87
C ASP A 98 -18.24 9.16 2.38
N GLN A 99 -17.17 9.57 1.68
CA GLN A 99 -17.09 9.84 0.26
C GLN A 99 -15.89 9.03 -0.27
N GLY A 100 -15.86 8.72 -1.56
CA GLY A 100 -14.90 7.76 -2.11
C GLY A 100 -13.43 8.16 -1.85
N THR A 101 -12.50 7.21 -2.03
CA THR A 101 -11.03 7.46 -1.93
C THR A 101 -10.59 8.66 -2.77
N THR A 102 -11.28 8.87 -3.88
CA THR A 102 -11.11 9.95 -4.84
C THR A 102 -11.44 11.33 -4.27
N ASP A 103 -12.53 11.44 -3.52
CA ASP A 103 -12.97 12.70 -2.89
C ASP A 103 -12.03 13.10 -1.74
N VAL A 104 -11.50 12.10 -1.04
CA VAL A 104 -10.46 12.28 -0.03
C VAL A 104 -9.22 12.94 -0.65
N LEU A 105 -8.80 12.52 -1.85
CA LEU A 105 -7.67 13.12 -2.54
C LEU A 105 -7.92 14.59 -2.88
N ASN A 106 -9.10 14.95 -3.37
CA ASN A 106 -9.42 16.35 -3.65
C ASN A 106 -9.38 17.22 -2.39
N GLY A 107 -9.87 16.72 -1.25
CA GLY A 107 -9.76 17.39 0.05
C GLY A 107 -8.31 17.56 0.54
N LEU A 108 -7.42 16.63 0.17
CA LEU A 108 -6.00 16.68 0.53
C LEU A 108 -5.20 17.76 -0.21
N SER A 109 -5.69 18.25 -1.36
CA SER A 109 -5.01 19.27 -2.16
C SER A 109 -4.70 20.57 -1.39
N ALA A 110 -5.49 20.87 -0.35
CA ALA A 110 -5.32 22.02 0.53
C ALA A 110 -4.21 21.85 1.58
N TYR A 111 -3.86 20.61 1.91
CA TYR A 111 -2.93 20.27 3.00
C TYR A 111 -1.59 19.74 2.51
N VAL A 112 -1.58 19.15 1.31
CA VAL A 112 -0.40 18.54 0.72
C VAL A 112 0.26 19.52 -0.26
N THR A 113 1.45 20.00 0.10
CA THR A 113 2.22 20.98 -0.67
C THR A 113 3.34 20.34 -1.52
N ARG A 114 3.68 19.08 -1.21
CA ARG A 114 4.78 18.32 -1.84
C ARG A 114 4.24 17.04 -2.48
N ASP A 115 5.12 16.28 -3.11
CA ASP A 115 4.79 14.92 -3.53
C ASP A 115 4.42 14.08 -2.29
N PHE A 116 3.53 13.11 -2.46
CA PHE A 116 2.94 12.40 -1.34
C PHE A 116 2.73 10.93 -1.61
N VAL A 117 2.78 10.14 -0.55
CA VAL A 117 2.51 8.69 -0.58
C VAL A 117 1.19 8.44 0.11
N VAL A 118 0.29 7.73 -0.55
CA VAL A 118 -0.99 7.29 -0.01
C VAL A 118 -0.84 5.83 0.41
N VAL A 119 -1.14 5.54 1.67
CA VAL A 119 -0.96 4.22 2.29
C VAL A 119 -2.26 3.83 2.99
N PRO A 120 -2.74 2.58 2.83
CA PRO A 120 -3.90 2.13 3.56
C PRO A 120 -3.50 1.83 5.01
N CYS A 121 -4.40 2.09 5.96
CA CYS A 121 -4.07 1.91 7.38
C CYS A 121 -3.78 0.46 7.76
N ASP A 122 -4.21 -0.53 6.97
CA ASP A 122 -4.03 -1.96 7.21
C ASP A 122 -2.82 -2.57 6.51
N LEU A 123 -1.94 -1.75 5.93
CA LEU A 123 -0.65 -2.23 5.48
C LEU A 123 0.18 -2.69 6.68
N TYR A 124 0.36 -4.00 6.79
CA TYR A 124 1.13 -4.64 7.86
C TYR A 124 2.32 -5.42 7.30
N GLY A 125 3.49 -5.22 7.88
CA GLY A 125 4.73 -5.89 7.51
C GLY A 125 5.83 -4.92 7.06
N PRO A 126 7.04 -5.44 6.80
CA PRO A 126 8.15 -4.63 6.32
C PRO A 126 7.89 -4.20 4.88
N PHE A 127 7.60 -2.91 4.68
CA PHE A 127 7.51 -2.28 3.36
C PHE A 127 8.61 -1.25 3.22
N ASP A 128 9.45 -1.37 2.19
CA ASP A 128 10.57 -0.46 1.94
C ASP A 128 10.09 0.82 1.24
N PHE A 129 9.64 1.79 2.04
CA PHE A 129 9.22 3.09 1.52
C PHE A 129 10.37 3.89 0.91
N LYS A 130 11.62 3.68 1.35
CA LYS A 130 12.77 4.41 0.79
C LYS A 130 12.99 4.01 -0.66
N ALA A 131 13.00 2.70 -0.94
CA ALA A 131 13.09 2.19 -2.31
C ALA A 131 11.90 2.65 -3.16
N PHE A 132 10.68 2.62 -2.61
CA PHE A 132 9.47 3.03 -3.32
C PHE A 132 9.48 4.52 -3.72
N VAL A 133 9.83 5.40 -2.77
CA VAL A 133 9.93 6.85 -3.01
C VAL A 133 11.07 7.16 -3.98
N ASN A 134 12.22 6.51 -3.83
CA ASN A 134 13.33 6.66 -4.77
C ASN A 134 12.91 6.29 -6.20
N GLU A 135 12.20 5.17 -6.37
CA GLU A 135 11.68 4.75 -7.67
C GLU A 135 10.73 5.80 -8.27
N HIS A 136 9.83 6.36 -7.46
CA HIS A 136 8.95 7.46 -7.90
C HIS A 136 9.77 8.66 -8.41
N SER A 137 10.77 9.09 -7.64
CA SER A 137 11.62 10.24 -7.97
C SER A 137 12.58 10.03 -9.15
N ARG A 138 12.76 8.80 -9.66
CA ARG A 138 13.62 8.54 -10.84
C ARG A 138 13.12 9.18 -12.12
N SER A 139 11.84 9.51 -12.19
CA SER A 139 11.23 10.10 -13.39
C SER A 139 10.11 11.06 -13.00
N SER A 140 9.79 12.03 -13.84
CA SER A 140 8.64 12.93 -13.67
C SER A 140 7.31 12.22 -13.97
N ARG A 141 6.94 11.20 -13.17
CA ARG A 141 5.69 10.45 -13.31
C ARG A 141 4.65 10.96 -12.32
N LEU A 142 3.39 11.04 -12.77
CA LEU A 142 2.29 11.53 -11.92
C LEU A 142 1.95 10.56 -10.78
N CYS A 143 2.08 9.26 -11.02
CA CYS A 143 1.71 8.22 -10.08
C CYS A 143 2.69 7.03 -10.17
N THR A 144 2.94 6.37 -9.05
CA THR A 144 3.61 5.08 -8.93
C THR A 144 2.77 4.18 -8.04
N ILE A 145 2.58 2.93 -8.44
CA ILE A 145 1.76 1.95 -7.73
C ILE A 145 2.67 0.84 -7.22
N ALA A 146 2.51 0.44 -5.96
CA ALA A 146 3.22 -0.72 -5.42
C ALA A 146 2.44 -2.01 -5.75
N LEU A 147 3.01 -2.80 -6.67
CA LEU A 147 2.50 -4.13 -7.00
C LEU A 147 3.42 -5.18 -6.40
N LEU A 148 2.84 -6.10 -5.65
CA LEU A 148 3.56 -7.22 -5.07
C LEU A 148 3.48 -8.44 -5.99
N ASP A 149 4.63 -9.06 -6.24
CA ASP A 149 4.69 -10.39 -6.84
C ASP A 149 4.82 -11.45 -5.72
N PRO A 150 3.76 -12.23 -5.43
CA PRO A 150 3.79 -13.25 -4.39
C PRO A 150 4.70 -14.44 -4.75
N THR A 151 5.08 -14.58 -6.02
CA THR A 151 5.95 -15.68 -6.49
C THR A 151 7.43 -15.38 -6.33
N HIS A 152 7.81 -14.10 -6.27
CA HIS A 152 9.22 -13.67 -6.20
C HIS A 152 9.92 -14.01 -4.86
N GLY A 153 9.15 -14.33 -3.80
CA GLY A 153 9.65 -14.85 -2.52
C GLY A 153 9.59 -16.38 -2.38
N SER A 154 8.97 -17.06 -3.34
CA SER A 154 8.88 -18.52 -3.42
C SER A 154 9.87 -19.00 -4.47
N GLY A 155 11.14 -19.11 -4.07
CA GLY A 155 12.16 -19.70 -4.93
C GLY A 155 11.72 -21.10 -5.36
N SER A 156 11.48 -21.27 -6.66
CA SER A 156 11.55 -22.50 -7.45
C SER A 156 11.72 -23.82 -6.68
N THR A 157 10.67 -24.33 -6.06
CA THR A 157 10.50 -25.78 -5.91
C THR A 157 9.05 -26.11 -6.17
N GLY A 158 8.79 -26.72 -7.32
CA GLY A 158 7.54 -27.40 -7.59
C GLY A 158 7.38 -28.55 -6.60
N ALA A 159 6.75 -28.28 -5.45
CA ALA A 159 6.29 -29.30 -4.53
C ALA A 159 4.77 -29.24 -4.52
N LYS A 160 4.19 -30.08 -5.37
CA LYS A 160 2.77 -30.45 -5.38
C LYS A 160 2.42 -30.95 -3.98
N ALA A 161 1.66 -30.18 -3.21
CA ALA A 161 1.17 -30.61 -1.91
C ALA A 161 0.16 -31.76 -2.12
N THR A 162 0.57 -32.99 -1.85
CA THR A 162 -0.33 -34.12 -1.58
C THR A 162 -0.46 -34.29 -0.07
N PRO A 163 -1.67 -34.53 0.47
CA PRO A 163 -1.85 -34.69 1.90
C PRO A 163 -1.55 -36.14 2.29
N LYS A 164 -0.58 -36.37 3.17
CA LYS A 164 -0.52 -37.59 3.99
C LYS A 164 0.02 -37.27 5.38
N GLY A 165 -0.77 -37.60 6.39
CA GLY A 165 -0.40 -37.51 7.80
C GLY A 165 0.46 -38.67 8.29
N GLY A 166 0.89 -38.55 9.55
CA GLY A 166 1.31 -39.68 10.39
C GLY A 166 2.78 -39.72 10.83
N SER A 167 3.06 -39.09 11.98
CA SER A 167 3.97 -39.52 13.08
C SER A 167 5.38 -40.09 12.80
N SER A 168 6.42 -39.47 13.35
CA SER A 168 7.18 -39.96 14.53
C SER A 168 8.51 -39.20 14.72
N ALA A 169 8.98 -39.17 15.98
CA ALA A 169 10.06 -38.34 16.49
C ALA A 169 11.48 -38.90 16.23
N SER A 170 12.50 -38.02 16.12
CA SER A 170 13.75 -38.13 16.90
C SER A 170 14.76 -36.98 16.69
N LYS A 171 15.30 -36.52 17.83
CA LYS A 171 16.60 -35.90 18.18
C LYS A 171 17.56 -35.36 17.09
N GLY A 172 18.05 -34.13 17.35
CA GLY A 172 19.50 -33.88 17.48
C GLY A 172 20.16 -32.84 16.57
N ALA A 173 20.76 -31.83 17.21
CA ALA A 173 21.95 -31.06 16.82
C ALA A 173 21.87 -29.97 15.72
N SER A 174 22.03 -28.73 16.19
CA SER A 174 22.83 -27.63 15.65
C SER A 174 23.14 -27.58 14.14
N SER A 175 22.55 -26.61 13.45
CA SER A 175 23.31 -25.69 12.60
C SER A 175 22.51 -24.41 12.39
N ALA A 176 23.11 -23.28 12.74
CA ALA A 176 22.64 -21.96 12.38
C ALA A 176 22.80 -21.79 10.87
N SER A 177 21.75 -22.15 10.13
CA SER A 177 21.59 -21.83 8.72
C SER A 177 20.52 -20.75 8.68
N ALA A 178 20.91 -19.54 8.25
CA ALA A 178 19.99 -18.48 7.89
C ALA A 178 19.11 -18.98 6.74
N ALA A 179 18.01 -19.64 7.11
CA ALA A 179 16.98 -20.03 6.18
C ALA A 179 16.46 -18.73 5.56
N ALA A 180 16.60 -18.60 4.25
CA ALA A 180 15.79 -17.67 3.48
C ALA A 180 14.34 -18.10 3.73
N THR A 181 13.72 -17.52 4.76
CA THR A 181 12.32 -17.69 5.07
C THR A 181 11.58 -17.23 3.83
N SER A 182 11.07 -18.17 3.05
CA SER A 182 10.15 -17.88 1.94
C SER A 182 9.09 -16.95 2.52
N MET A 183 9.10 -15.68 2.10
CA MET A 183 8.10 -14.72 2.56
C MET A 183 6.77 -15.16 1.96
N ASN A 184 6.04 -15.99 2.70
CA ASN A 184 4.69 -16.35 2.34
C ASN A 184 3.84 -15.12 2.62
N VAL A 185 3.53 -14.35 1.58
CA VAL A 185 2.71 -13.16 1.76
C VAL A 185 1.28 -13.60 2.00
N CYS A 186 0.80 -13.41 3.23
CA CYS A 186 -0.59 -13.61 3.61
C CYS A 186 -1.41 -12.39 3.18
N LEU A 187 -2.20 -12.54 2.12
CA LEU A 187 -3.03 -11.47 1.55
C LEU A 187 -4.44 -11.41 2.17
N GLY A 188 -4.57 -11.95 3.38
CA GLY A 188 -5.85 -12.12 4.06
C GLY A 188 -6.64 -13.34 3.56
N GLY A 189 -7.66 -13.72 4.33
CA GLY A 189 -8.42 -14.95 4.14
C GLY A 189 -8.43 -15.79 5.41
N ASN A 190 -9.10 -16.94 5.36
CA ASN A 190 -9.06 -17.94 6.41
C ASN A 190 -8.54 -19.27 5.84
N GLU A 191 -8.48 -20.32 6.66
CA GLU A 191 -7.99 -21.64 6.24
C GLU A 191 -8.82 -22.28 5.10
N TYR A 192 -10.00 -21.75 4.80
CA TYR A 192 -10.96 -22.25 3.83
C TYR A 192 -11.13 -21.36 2.59
N GLU A 193 -10.90 -20.05 2.72
CA GLU A 193 -11.04 -19.05 1.66
C GLU A 193 -9.81 -18.14 1.60
N ASP A 194 -9.09 -18.21 0.48
CA ASP A 194 -8.08 -17.22 0.12
C ASP A 194 -8.79 -15.98 -0.44
N TRP A 195 -8.65 -14.82 0.22
CA TRP A 195 -9.22 -13.55 -0.26
C TRP A 195 -8.27 -12.78 -1.19
N SER A 196 -7.08 -13.33 -1.49
CA SER A 196 -6.11 -12.71 -2.38
C SER A 196 -6.65 -12.39 -3.77
N TYR A 197 -7.67 -13.13 -4.24
CA TYR A 197 -8.29 -12.90 -5.55
C TYR A 197 -8.87 -11.50 -5.70
N LYS A 198 -9.32 -10.86 -4.60
CA LYS A 198 -9.86 -9.49 -4.61
C LYS A 198 -8.81 -8.44 -4.98
N TYR A 199 -7.54 -8.72 -4.67
CA TYR A 199 -6.43 -7.79 -4.84
C TYR A 199 -5.54 -8.13 -6.04
N LYS A 200 -5.81 -9.27 -6.71
CA LYS A 200 -5.03 -9.68 -7.88
C LYS A 200 -5.34 -8.80 -9.08
N VAL A 201 -4.29 -8.37 -9.74
CA VAL A 201 -4.33 -7.54 -10.94
C VAL A 201 -3.56 -8.19 -12.08
N VAL A 202 -4.00 -7.89 -13.30
CA VAL A 202 -3.26 -8.14 -14.53
C VAL A 202 -2.78 -6.80 -15.05
N THR A 203 -1.48 -6.70 -15.34
CA THR A 203 -0.88 -5.46 -15.81
C THR A 203 0.03 -5.71 -17.01
N THR A 204 0.05 -4.72 -17.91
CA THR A 204 1.05 -4.62 -18.96
C THR A 204 2.01 -3.53 -18.56
N ILE A 205 3.27 -3.89 -18.39
CA ILE A 205 4.32 -3.00 -17.93
C ILE A 205 5.50 -3.02 -18.90
N ASN A 206 6.12 -1.88 -19.13
CA ASN A 206 7.40 -1.80 -19.81
C ASN A 206 8.53 -2.02 -18.79
N GLU A 207 9.30 -3.09 -18.96
CA GLU A 207 10.32 -3.51 -17.98
C GLU A 207 11.52 -2.56 -17.87
N TYR A 208 11.73 -1.66 -18.85
CA TYR A 208 12.88 -0.75 -18.85
C TYR A 208 12.66 0.50 -18.01
N ASN A 209 11.43 0.99 -17.97
CA ASN A 209 11.07 2.24 -17.31
C ASN A 209 9.98 2.07 -16.26
N SER A 210 9.58 0.83 -15.96
CA SER A 210 8.51 0.48 -15.02
C SER A 210 7.18 1.19 -15.32
N CYS A 211 6.93 1.54 -16.60
CA CYS A 211 5.72 2.25 -17.01
C CYS A 211 4.57 1.27 -17.21
N ILE A 212 3.47 1.49 -16.48
CA ILE A 212 2.24 0.71 -16.61
C ILE A 212 1.44 1.26 -17.79
N LEU A 213 1.08 0.37 -18.73
CA LEU A 213 0.28 0.68 -19.92
C LEU A 213 -1.19 0.27 -19.77
N GLY A 214 -1.46 -0.67 -18.87
CA GLY A 214 -2.81 -1.10 -18.53
C GLY A 214 -2.81 -1.86 -17.24
N LEU A 215 -3.86 -1.68 -16.44
CA LEU A 215 -4.05 -2.33 -15.15
C LEU A 215 -5.53 -2.69 -15.04
N VAL A 216 -5.82 -3.96 -14.76
CA VAL A 216 -7.19 -4.44 -14.58
C VAL A 216 -7.22 -5.44 -13.43
N GLN A 217 -8.32 -5.45 -12.67
CA GLN A 217 -8.52 -6.49 -11.67
C GLN A 217 -8.68 -7.85 -12.36
N GLN A 218 -8.06 -8.88 -11.79
CA GLN A 218 -8.14 -10.22 -12.37
C GLN A 218 -9.58 -10.74 -12.41
N ILE A 219 -10.40 -10.41 -11.40
CA ILE A 219 -11.80 -10.83 -11.34
C ILE A 219 -12.64 -10.30 -12.51
N ALA A 220 -12.35 -9.08 -13.00
CA ALA A 220 -13.02 -8.51 -14.16
C ALA A 220 -12.74 -9.36 -15.41
N LEU A 221 -11.48 -9.77 -15.59
CA LEU A 221 -11.10 -10.66 -16.69
C LEU A 221 -11.71 -12.06 -16.57
N ASP A 222 -11.73 -12.60 -15.35
CA ASP A 222 -12.34 -13.91 -15.09
C ASP A 222 -13.86 -13.89 -15.36
N ASN A 223 -14.52 -12.73 -15.20
CA ASN A 223 -15.92 -12.49 -15.56
C ASN A 223 -16.15 -12.22 -17.06
N GLY A 224 -15.09 -12.14 -17.86
CA GLY A 224 -15.16 -11.94 -19.31
C GLY A 224 -15.03 -10.48 -19.78
N ASP A 225 -14.69 -9.54 -18.90
CA ASP A 225 -14.42 -8.16 -19.33
C ASP A 225 -13.17 -8.10 -20.23
N PRO A 226 -13.19 -7.30 -21.30
CA PRO A 226 -12.05 -7.23 -22.22
C PRO A 226 -10.88 -6.45 -21.60
N TYR A 227 -9.66 -6.95 -21.80
CA TYR A 227 -8.43 -6.19 -21.54
C TYR A 227 -7.94 -5.53 -22.82
N GLU A 228 -8.28 -4.25 -22.98
CA GLU A 228 -7.95 -3.50 -24.18
C GLU A 228 -6.67 -2.67 -23.97
N LEU A 229 -5.76 -2.78 -24.94
CA LEU A 229 -4.59 -1.92 -25.04
C LEU A 229 -4.57 -1.26 -26.41
N TYR A 230 -4.35 0.04 -26.42
CA TYR A 230 -4.26 0.77 -27.68
C TYR A 230 -2.92 0.54 -28.38
N LYS A 231 -2.98 0.28 -29.69
CA LYS A 231 -1.81 0.01 -30.54
C LYS A 231 -0.76 1.12 -30.50
N TRP A 232 -1.17 2.38 -30.30
CA TRP A 232 -0.28 3.54 -30.25
C TRP A 232 0.65 3.58 -29.02
N HIS A 233 0.42 2.75 -28.00
CA HIS A 233 1.32 2.68 -26.84
C HIS A 233 2.64 1.94 -27.18
N PHE A 234 2.59 0.97 -28.10
CA PHE A 234 3.71 0.05 -28.36
C PHE A 234 4.89 0.65 -29.13
N PRO A 235 4.74 1.63 -30.05
CA PRO A 235 5.89 2.28 -30.69
C PRO A 235 6.88 2.90 -29.69
N LYS A 236 6.36 3.45 -28.58
CA LYS A 236 7.17 4.04 -27.49
C LYS A 236 7.56 3.04 -26.41
N ASN A 237 6.94 1.86 -26.39
CA ASN A 237 7.12 0.84 -25.36
C ASN A 237 7.35 -0.53 -26.02
N GLN A 238 8.52 -0.71 -26.63
CA GLN A 238 8.80 -1.92 -27.41
C GLN A 238 9.03 -3.18 -26.55
N LYS A 239 9.32 -3.01 -25.26
CA LYS A 239 9.66 -4.11 -24.34
C LYS A 239 8.62 -4.19 -23.22
N CYS A 240 7.38 -4.46 -23.62
CA CYS A 240 6.25 -4.66 -22.71
C CYS A 240 6.10 -6.13 -22.34
N VAL A 241 5.81 -6.38 -21.08
CA VAL A 241 5.47 -7.70 -20.56
C VAL A 241 4.11 -7.65 -19.91
N LEU A 242 3.29 -8.66 -20.21
CA LEU A 242 2.04 -8.92 -19.52
C LEU A 242 2.35 -9.75 -18.28
N ARG A 243 2.05 -9.19 -17.10
CA ARG A 243 2.21 -9.87 -15.81
C ARG A 243 0.84 -10.17 -15.24
N LYS A 244 0.65 -11.43 -14.84
CA LYS A 244 -0.52 -11.94 -14.12
C LYS A 244 -0.10 -12.30 -12.69
N ASN A 245 -1.06 -12.33 -11.77
CA ASN A 245 -0.87 -12.68 -10.35
C ASN A 245 -0.10 -11.64 -9.53
N LEU A 246 0.01 -10.40 -10.00
CA LEU A 246 0.46 -9.31 -9.14
C LEU A 246 -0.67 -8.91 -8.20
N VAL A 247 -0.32 -8.37 -7.05
CA VAL A 247 -1.25 -7.99 -6.01
C VAL A 247 -1.10 -6.50 -5.75
N ASP A 248 -2.21 -5.77 -5.83
CA ASP A 248 -2.23 -4.35 -5.48
C ASP A 248 -2.21 -4.20 -3.95
N LEU A 249 -1.17 -3.55 -3.44
CA LEU A 249 -1.01 -3.25 -2.01
C LEU A 249 -1.80 -2.01 -1.59
N HIS A 250 -2.43 -1.31 -2.53
CA HIS A 250 -3.06 -0.01 -2.36
C HIS A 250 -2.10 1.09 -1.85
N VAL A 251 -0.80 0.92 -2.08
CA VAL A 251 0.23 1.92 -1.80
C VAL A 251 0.55 2.66 -3.08
N TYR A 252 0.38 3.98 -3.05
CA TYR A 252 0.55 4.85 -4.22
C TYR A 252 1.48 6.01 -3.87
N ALA A 253 2.37 6.40 -4.77
CA ALA A 253 3.10 7.67 -4.68
C ALA A 253 2.64 8.59 -5.80
N PHE A 254 2.31 9.82 -5.46
CA PHE A 254 1.81 10.83 -6.38
C PHE A 254 2.71 12.06 -6.39
N SER A 255 2.88 12.62 -7.58
CA SER A 255 3.41 13.97 -7.70
C SER A 255 2.34 14.99 -7.33
N ARG A 256 2.73 16.12 -6.73
CA ARG A 256 1.81 17.24 -6.41
C ARG A 256 1.02 17.73 -7.63
N LEU A 257 1.58 17.57 -8.82
CA LEU A 257 0.96 17.92 -10.10
C LEU A 257 -0.33 17.14 -10.38
N VAL A 258 -0.57 16.03 -9.67
CA VAL A 258 -1.81 15.26 -9.83
C VAL A 258 -3.04 16.12 -9.52
N PHE A 259 -2.98 16.99 -8.51
CA PHE A 259 -4.14 17.84 -8.19
C PHE A 259 -4.41 18.87 -9.28
N ASP A 260 -3.37 19.37 -9.95
CA ASP A 260 -3.56 20.32 -11.06
C ASP A 260 -4.27 19.63 -12.24
N VAL A 261 -4.02 18.33 -12.42
CA VAL A 261 -4.74 17.48 -13.40
C VAL A 261 -6.18 17.24 -12.97
N THR A 262 -6.44 16.95 -11.69
CA THR A 262 -7.80 16.66 -11.20
C THR A 262 -8.69 17.91 -11.15
N THR A 263 -8.12 19.08 -10.87
CA THR A 263 -8.87 20.35 -10.87
C THR A 263 -9.07 20.95 -12.25
N ASN A 264 -8.46 20.39 -13.30
CA ASN A 264 -8.51 20.97 -14.64
C ASN A 264 -9.89 20.75 -15.29
N GLU A 265 -10.61 21.84 -15.54
CA GLU A 265 -11.94 21.79 -16.16
C GLU A 265 -11.93 21.14 -17.55
N SER A 266 -10.83 21.25 -18.29
CA SER A 266 -10.71 20.65 -19.63
C SER A 266 -10.67 19.12 -19.58
N LEU A 267 -10.34 18.54 -18.43
CA LEU A 267 -10.25 17.09 -18.22
C LEU A 267 -11.47 16.51 -17.48
N LEU A 268 -12.44 17.33 -17.09
CA LEU A 268 -13.69 16.90 -16.42
C LEU A 268 -14.48 15.84 -17.23
N ASN A 269 -14.42 15.93 -18.56
CA ASN A 269 -15.09 14.99 -19.46
C ASN A 269 -14.20 13.85 -19.94
N SER A 270 -12.96 13.77 -19.46
CA SER A 270 -12.07 12.65 -19.75
C SER A 270 -12.36 11.47 -18.81
N SER A 271 -11.88 10.28 -19.18
CA SER A 271 -11.93 9.08 -18.32
C SER A 271 -11.08 9.21 -17.05
N ILE A 272 -10.28 10.27 -16.92
CA ILE A 272 -9.56 10.64 -15.70
C ILE A 272 -10.54 11.44 -14.83
N ARG A 273 -11.57 10.77 -14.30
CA ARG A 273 -12.45 11.37 -13.31
C ARG A 273 -11.90 11.11 -11.92
N VAL A 274 -11.61 12.19 -11.22
CA VAL A 274 -11.46 12.21 -9.77
C VAL A 274 -12.64 13.02 -9.22
N GLY A 275 -13.80 12.39 -9.15
CA GLY A 275 -15.00 12.97 -8.55
C GLY A 275 -15.85 11.91 -7.91
#